data_AF-A0Q0T2-F1
#
_entry.id   AF-A0Q0T2-F1
#
_cell.length_a   1.000
_cell.length_b   1.000
_cell.length_c   1.000
_cell.angle_alpha   90.00
_cell.angle_beta   90.00
_cell.angle_gamma   90.00
#
_symmetry.space_group_name_H-M   'P 1'
#
loop_
_entity.id
_entity.type
_entity.pdbx_description
1 polymer ?
#
loop_
_entity_poly.entity_id
_entity_poly.type
_entity_poly.pdbx_seq_one_letter_code
_entity_poly.pdbx_strand_id
1 'polypeptide(L)'
;MYLLIEKKRLKDTLTKKDFQFDKIVKYKNKIECYKDNKINVKIQGISNMDIFEVEGGDFTNDKLTEEEQQLEINSKLLKDSANLQIHLKKQQELNANLLIKLAQLGGNIND
;
A
#
# COMPACT_ATOMS: atom_id res chain seq x y z
N MET A 1 5.54 6.09 -26.62
CA MET A 1 4.22 6.16 -25.93
C MET A 1 4.14 7.44 -25.11
N TYR A 2 2.96 8.02 -24.97
CA TYR A 2 2.72 9.20 -24.13
C TYR A 2 1.73 8.86 -23.03
N LEU A 3 2.01 9.29 -21.80
CA LEU A 3 1.04 9.20 -20.69
C LEU A 3 0.13 10.42 -20.73
N LEU A 4 -1.18 10.17 -20.75
CA LEU A 4 -2.22 11.19 -20.66
C LEU A 4 -2.84 11.13 -19.27
N ILE A 5 -2.99 12.30 -18.65
CA ILE A 5 -3.69 12.49 -17.39
C ILE A 5 -4.84 13.45 -17.69
N GLU A 6 -6.08 13.03 -17.49
CA GLU A 6 -7.28 13.79 -17.87
C GLU A 6 -7.22 14.28 -19.33
N LYS A 7 -6.84 13.38 -20.25
CA LYS A 7 -6.64 13.65 -21.68
C LYS A 7 -5.56 14.67 -22.03
N LYS A 8 -4.70 15.05 -21.07
CA LYS A 8 -3.55 15.93 -21.31
C LYS A 8 -2.26 15.13 -21.27
N ARG A 9 -1.45 15.27 -22.33
CA ARG A 9 -0.11 14.69 -22.37
C ARG A 9 0.75 15.29 -21.26
N LEU A 10 1.52 14.44 -20.61
CA LEU A 10 2.51 14.86 -19.63
C LEU A 10 3.60 15.67 -20.35
N LYS A 11 3.84 16.89 -19.87
CA LYS A 11 4.84 17.80 -20.44
C LYS A 11 5.98 17.97 -19.46
N ASP A 12 7.18 17.99 -20.01
CA ASP A 12 8.38 18.33 -19.25
C ASP A 12 8.31 19.80 -18.81
N THR A 13 8.52 20.07 -17.52
CA THR A 13 8.45 21.43 -16.97
C THR A 13 9.59 22.33 -17.44
N LEU A 14 10.75 21.76 -17.79
CA LEU A 14 11.92 22.51 -18.27
C LEU A 14 11.86 22.79 -19.77
N THR A 15 11.52 21.78 -20.56
CA THR A 15 11.60 21.85 -22.03
C THR A 15 10.25 22.14 -22.69
N LYS A 16 9.14 22.12 -21.93
CA LYS A 16 7.75 22.26 -22.41
C LYS A 16 7.35 21.27 -23.52
N LYS A 17 8.18 20.26 -23.78
CA LYS A 17 7.93 19.22 -24.77
C LYS A 17 7.11 18.10 -24.16
N ASP A 18 6.35 17.42 -25.02
CA ASP A 18 5.62 16.21 -24.63
C ASP A 18 6.61 15.13 -24.19
N PHE A 19 6.37 14.55 -23.02
CA PHE A 19 7.25 13.55 -22.45
C PHE A 19 6.93 12.18 -23.04
N GLN A 20 7.83 11.69 -23.90
CA GLN A 20 7.73 10.36 -24.49
C GLN A 20 8.40 9.30 -23.61
N PHE A 21 7.71 8.16 -23.46
CA PHE A 21 8.13 6.99 -22.71
C PHE A 21 8.27 5.75 -23.61
N ASP A 22 9.19 4.86 -23.22
CA ASP A 22 9.47 3.58 -23.87
C ASP A 22 8.56 2.45 -23.34
N LYS A 23 8.18 2.51 -22.06
CA LYS A 23 7.24 1.56 -21.44
C LYS A 23 6.41 2.28 -20.39
N ILE A 24 5.10 2.01 -20.35
CA ILE A 24 4.19 2.53 -19.33
C ILE A 24 3.48 1.35 -18.69
N VAL A 25 3.74 1.14 -17.40
CA VAL A 25 3.19 0.02 -16.62
C VAL A 25 2.10 0.54 -15.71
N LYS A 26 0.92 -0.09 -15.79
CA LYS A 26 -0.23 0.22 -14.93
C LYS A 26 -0.40 -0.88 -13.89
N TYR A 27 -0.41 -0.48 -12.63
CA TYR A 27 -0.72 -1.34 -11.49
C TYR A 27 -1.97 -0.83 -10.79
N LYS A 28 -2.48 -1.57 -9.79
CA LYS A 28 -3.75 -1.25 -9.12
C LYS A 28 -3.84 0.16 -8.51
N ASN A 29 -2.74 0.71 -8.00
CA ASN A 29 -2.71 2.01 -7.32
C ASN A 29 -1.48 2.86 -7.70
N LYS A 30 -0.71 2.41 -8.70
CA LYS A 30 0.51 3.07 -9.14
C LYS A 30 0.69 2.96 -10.65
N ILE A 31 1.39 3.94 -11.22
CA ILE A 31 1.80 3.95 -12.63
C ILE A 31 3.30 4.25 -12.68
N GLU A 32 4.01 3.47 -13.46
CA GLU A 32 5.44 3.60 -13.67
C GLU A 32 5.72 3.82 -15.15
N CYS A 33 6.40 4.93 -15.47
CA CYS A 33 6.78 5.25 -16.83
C CYS A 33 8.30 5.18 -16.96
N TYR A 34 8.74 4.37 -17.92
CA TYR A 34 10.13 4.06 -18.19
C TYR A 34 10.58 4.80 -19.45
N LYS A 35 11.79 5.34 -19.40
CA LYS A 35 12.50 5.90 -20.55
C LYS A 35 13.96 5.47 -20.45
N ASP A 36 14.52 4.97 -21.53
CA ASP A 36 15.89 4.42 -21.53
C ASP A 36 16.09 3.32 -20.46
N ASN A 37 15.09 2.46 -20.32
CA ASN A 37 15.04 1.39 -19.30
C ASN A 37 15.14 1.86 -17.83
N LYS A 38 14.96 3.17 -17.57
CA LYS A 38 14.95 3.78 -16.23
C LYS A 38 13.59 4.38 -15.91
N ILE A 39 13.14 4.22 -14.68
CA ILE A 39 11.91 4.87 -14.19
C ILE A 39 12.15 6.38 -14.18
N ASN A 40 11.43 7.09 -15.05
CA ASN A 40 11.47 8.56 -15.10
C ASN A 40 10.31 9.16 -14.30
N VAL A 41 9.15 8.50 -14.32
CA VAL A 41 7.96 8.96 -13.60
C VAL A 41 7.37 7.80 -12.82
N LYS A 42 7.18 8.01 -11.51
CA LYS A 42 6.50 7.08 -10.61
C LYS A 42 5.36 7.81 -9.92
N ILE A 43 4.13 7.37 -10.15
CA ILE A 43 2.92 7.92 -9.54
C ILE A 43 2.36 6.85 -8.62
N GLN A 44 2.23 7.14 -7.32
CA GLN A 44 1.74 6.22 -6.29
C GLN A 44 0.54 6.83 -5.57
N GLY A 45 -0.32 5.99 -5.00
CA GLY A 45 -1.50 6.45 -4.24
C GLY A 45 -2.64 6.93 -5.13
N ILE A 46 -2.76 6.36 -6.34
CA ILE A 46 -3.81 6.72 -7.28
C ILE A 46 -5.14 6.11 -6.83
N SER A 47 -6.11 6.95 -6.47
CA SER A 47 -7.47 6.51 -6.11
C SER A 47 -8.36 6.27 -7.33
N ASN A 48 -8.16 7.03 -8.41
CA ASN A 48 -8.94 6.92 -9.64
C ASN A 48 -7.99 6.66 -10.82
N MET A 49 -8.03 5.44 -11.36
CA MET A 49 -7.15 5.02 -12.46
C MET A 49 -7.71 5.29 -13.85
N ASP A 50 -8.97 5.70 -13.95
CA ASP A 50 -9.68 5.95 -15.21
C ASP A 50 -9.23 7.28 -15.87
N ILE A 51 -8.59 8.17 -15.11
CA ILE A 51 -8.04 9.42 -15.62
C ILE A 51 -6.74 9.23 -16.41
N PHE A 52 -6.17 8.03 -16.40
CA PHE A 52 -4.90 7.72 -17.04
C PHE A 52 -5.12 6.95 -18.34
N GLU A 53 -4.63 7.52 -19.43
CA GLU A 53 -4.68 6.94 -20.77
C GLU A 53 -3.27 6.90 -21.38
N VAL A 54 -3.04 5.99 -22.32
CA VAL A 54 -1.78 5.93 -23.10
C VAL A 54 -2.11 6.23 -24.55
N GLU A 55 -1.31 7.11 -25.15
CA GLU A 55 -1.41 7.42 -26.58
C GLU A 55 -0.17 6.90 -27.32
N GLY A 56 -0.39 6.27 -28.47
CA GLY A 56 0.67 5.63 -29.26
C GLY A 56 1.18 4.32 -28.67
N GLY A 57 0.34 3.60 -27.92
CA GLY A 57 0.58 2.27 -27.36
C GLY A 57 -0.47 1.92 -26.30
N ASP A 58 -0.23 0.86 -25.55
CA ASP A 58 -1.12 0.37 -24.49
C ASP A 58 -0.38 0.27 -23.15
N PHE A 59 -1.14 0.28 -22.06
CA PHE A 59 -0.57 -0.04 -20.76
C PHE A 59 -0.03 -1.47 -20.77
N THR A 60 1.22 -1.62 -20.36
CA THR A 60 1.72 -2.94 -20.00
C THR A 60 1.10 -3.32 -18.66
N ASN A 61 0.21 -4.31 -18.67
CA ASN A 61 -0.26 -4.97 -17.45
C ASN A 61 0.80 -5.98 -17.00
N ASP A 62 1.86 -5.49 -16.39
CA ASP A 62 2.73 -6.36 -15.60
C ASP A 62 1.92 -6.73 -14.34
N LYS A 63 1.41 -7.97 -14.29
CA LYS A 63 0.91 -8.58 -13.06
C LYS A 63 1.94 -8.27 -11.98
N LEU A 64 1.50 -7.71 -10.83
CA LEU A 64 2.37 -7.30 -9.71
C LEU A 64 3.62 -8.16 -9.64
N THR A 65 4.79 -7.56 -9.87
CA THR A 65 6.09 -8.21 -9.68
C THR A 65 6.17 -8.78 -8.26
N GLU A 66 6.79 -9.94 -8.11
CA GLU A 66 6.85 -10.70 -6.84
C GLU A 66 7.32 -9.86 -5.64
N GLU A 67 8.18 -8.86 -5.88
CA GLU A 67 8.67 -7.91 -4.86
C GLU A 67 7.57 -7.00 -4.30
N GLU A 68 6.63 -6.55 -5.14
CA GLU A 68 5.49 -5.74 -4.72
C GLU A 68 4.46 -6.57 -3.95
N GLN A 69 4.31 -7.84 -4.30
CA GLN A 69 3.51 -8.79 -3.52
C GLN A 69 4.12 -9.03 -2.13
N GLN A 70 5.45 -9.17 -2.06
CA GLN A 70 6.15 -9.34 -0.78
C GLN A 70 6.02 -8.11 0.13
N LEU A 71 6.09 -6.88 -0.41
CA LEU A 71 5.89 -5.66 0.37
C LEU A 71 4.48 -5.54 0.94
N GLU A 72 3.45 -5.95 0.18
CA GLU A 72 2.07 -5.98 0.68
C GLU A 72 1.89 -7.05 1.77
N ILE A 73 2.48 -8.24 1.58
CA ILE A 73 2.47 -9.32 2.57
C ILE A 73 3.16 -8.87 3.86
N ASN A 74 4.35 -8.28 3.77
CA ASN A 74 5.09 -7.79 4.93
C ASN A 74 4.30 -6.71 5.68
N SER A 75 3.67 -5.78 4.97
CA SER A 75 2.84 -4.74 5.59
C SER A 75 1.61 -5.32 6.30
N LYS A 76 0.96 -6.34 5.71
CA LYS A 76 -0.15 -7.06 6.34
C LYS A 76 0.31 -7.82 7.60
N LEU A 77 1.43 -8.53 7.53
CA LEU A 77 2.00 -9.25 8.66
C LEU A 77 2.39 -8.32 9.82
N LEU A 78 2.98 -7.16 9.53
CA LEU A 78 3.31 -6.15 10.55
C LEU A 78 2.05 -5.61 11.24
N LYS A 79 0.99 -5.33 10.46
CA LYS A 79 -0.30 -4.87 11.00
C LYS A 79 -0.96 -5.95 11.85
N ASP A 80 -0.92 -7.20 11.40
CA ASP A 80 -1.49 -8.33 12.13
C ASP A 80 -0.73 -8.60 13.43
N SER A 81 0.60 -8.56 13.39
CA SER A 81 1.48 -8.66 14.56
C SER A 81 1.19 -7.57 15.60
N ALA A 82 0.99 -6.32 15.18
CA ALA A 82 0.61 -5.24 16.08
C ALA A 82 -0.77 -5.49 16.72
N ASN A 83 -1.73 -6.01 15.95
CA ASN A 83 -3.07 -6.29 16.44
C ASN A 83 -3.09 -7.46 17.44
N LEU A 84 -2.30 -8.51 17.17
CA LEU A 84 -2.09 -9.63 18.09
C LEU A 84 -1.45 -9.19 19.41
N GLN A 85 -0.48 -8.28 19.38
CA GLN A 85 0.12 -7.73 20.60
C GLN A 85 -0.89 -6.95 21.45
N ILE A 86 -1.80 -6.18 20.82
CA ILE A 86 -2.88 -5.48 21.52
C ILE A 86 -3.86 -6.49 22.14
N HIS A 87 -4.22 -7.55 21.42
CA HIS A 87 -5.10 -8.60 21.92
C HIS A 87 -4.49 -9.36 23.10
N LEU A 88 -3.20 -9.71 23.03
CA LEU A 88 -2.47 -10.35 24.12
C LEU A 88 -2.43 -9.47 25.38
N LYS A 89 -2.16 -8.17 25.22
CA LYS A 89 -2.14 -7.23 26.34
C LYS A 89 -3.51 -7.16 27.02
N LYS A 90 -4.60 -7.06 26.24
CA LYS A 90 -5.97 -7.10 26.78
C LYS A 90 -6.27 -8.41 27.52
N GLN A 91 -5.79 -9.55 27.01
CA GLN A 91 -5.99 -10.84 27.66
C GLN A 91 -5.23 -10.93 29.00
N GLN A 92 -4.01 -10.39 29.07
CA GLN A 92 -3.25 -10.31 30.32
C GLN A 92 -3.94 -9.41 31.35
N GLU A 93 -4.44 -8.24 30.93
CA GLU A 93 -5.20 -7.34 31.82
C GLU A 93 -6.48 -7.99 32.34
N LEU A 94 -7.22 -8.69 31.47
CA LEU A 94 -8.42 -9.43 31.86
C LEU A 94 -8.08 -10.54 32.86
N ASN A 95 -7.04 -11.33 32.59
CA ASN A 95 -6.59 -12.39 33.49
C ASN A 95 -6.16 -11.82 34.85
N ALA A 96 -5.41 -10.71 34.87
CA ALA A 96 -5.02 -10.04 36.11
C ALA A 96 -6.25 -9.54 36.89
N ASN A 97 -7.25 -8.98 36.21
CA ASN A 97 -8.49 -8.53 36.85
C ASN A 97 -9.29 -9.71 37.43
N LEU A 98 -9.37 -10.82 36.69
CA LEU A 98 -10.00 -12.06 37.17
C LEU A 98 -9.27 -12.62 38.40
N LEU A 99 -7.93 -12.64 38.42
CA LEU A 99 -7.17 -13.05 39.59
C LEU A 99 -7.44 -12.16 40.81
N ILE A 100 -7.50 -10.83 40.62
CA ILE A 100 -7.82 -9.89 41.71
C ILE A 100 -9.23 -10.15 42.25
N LYS A 101 -10.22 -10.35 41.37
CA LYS A 101 -11.59 -10.68 41.79
C LYS A 101 -11.67 -12.01 42.54
N LEU A 102 -10.95 -13.03 42.08
CA LEU A 102 -10.88 -14.32 42.77
C LEU A 102 -10.25 -14.17 44.16
N ALA A 103 -9.20 -13.37 44.32
CA ALA A 103 -8.58 -13.10 45.62
C ALA A 103 -9.52 -12.34 46.56
N GLN A 104 -10.28 -11.37 46.05
CA GLN A 104 -11.30 -10.64 46.83
C GLN A 104 -12.44 -11.56 47.27
N LEU A 105 -12.93 -12.42 46.37
CA LEU A 105 -13.99 -13.37 46.68
C LEU A 105 -13.51 -14.47 47.65
N GLY A 106 -12.28 -14.96 47.49
CA GLY A 106 -11.68 -15.96 48.39
C GLY A 106 -11.32 -15.41 49.77
N GLY A 107 -10.94 -14.13 49.86
CA GLY A 107 -10.70 -13.44 51.13
C GLY A 107 -11.97 -13.16 51.94
N ASN A 108 -13.12 -13.07 51.28
CA ASN A 108 -14.42 -12.76 51.91
C ASN A 108 -15.19 -14.02 52.40
N ILE A 109 -14.58 -15.21 52.31
CA ILE A 109 -15.15 -16.49 52.79
C ILE A 109 -14.54 -16.89 54.15
N ASN A 110 -13.49 -16.19 54.61
CA ASN A 110 -12.74 -16.48 55.84
C ASN A 110 -12.94 -15.45 56.97
N ASP A 111 -14.04 -14.69 56.98
CA ASP A 111 -14.47 -13.85 58.11
C ASP A 111 -15.79 -14.36 58.70
#